data_AF-A0A366HH91-F1
#
_entry.id   AF-A0A366HH91-F1
#
_cell.length_a   1.000
_cell.length_b   1.000
_cell.length_c   1.000
_cell.angle_alpha   90.00
_cell.angle_beta   90.00
_cell.angle_gamma   90.00
#
_symmetry.space_group_name_H-M   'P 1'
#
loop_
_entity.id
_entity.type
_entity.pdbx_description
1 polymer ?
#
loop_
_entity_poly.entity_id
_entity_poly.type
_entity_poly.pdbx_seq_one_letter_code
_entity_poly.pdbx_strand_id
1 'polypeptide(L)'
;MTGKELWAQYQVYTRDLTEHGRTLGFAGVGICWLFKDGEFTFPLLVYVSLSAFVSYFICDILQPLLGALSLKRFTEKEEERLKTTTNTIEGEIEKPRSVDRPAYTCFLLKTAFLVTGFLIVGAELARRLWT
;
A
#
# COMPACT_ATOMS: atom_id res chain seq x y z
N MET A 1 -15.46 -21.91 9.78
CA MET A 1 -15.45 -20.73 8.88
C MET A 1 -15.51 -21.20 7.45
N THR A 2 -16.38 -20.60 6.65
CA THR A 2 -16.47 -20.86 5.21
C THR A 2 -15.39 -20.07 4.45
N GLY A 3 -15.07 -20.47 3.21
CA GLY A 3 -14.12 -19.72 2.38
C GLY A 3 -14.56 -18.27 2.13
N LYS A 4 -15.87 -18.02 2.02
CA LYS A 4 -16.43 -16.67 1.87
C LYS A 4 -16.17 -15.80 3.10
N GLU A 5 -16.31 -16.36 4.31
CA GLU A 5 -16.02 -15.66 5.56
C GLU A 5 -14.54 -15.30 5.70
N LEU A 6 -13.63 -16.22 5.34
CA LEU A 6 -12.18 -15.97 5.36
C LEU A 6 -11.79 -14.81 4.44
N TRP A 7 -12.38 -14.77 3.23
CA TRP A 7 -12.16 -13.69 2.28
C TRP A 7 -12.71 -12.35 2.76
N ALA A 8 -13.92 -12.35 3.35
CA ALA A 8 -14.49 -11.14 3.92
C ALA A 8 -13.61 -10.60 5.06
N GLN A 9 -13.13 -11.47 5.95
CA GLN A 9 -12.25 -11.06 7.05
C GLN A 9 -10.91 -10.51 6.53
N TYR A 10 -10.33 -11.13 5.51
CA TYR A 10 -9.12 -10.61 4.85
C TYR A 10 -9.33 -9.21 4.26
N GLN A 11 -10.47 -8.97 3.61
CA GLN A 11 -10.81 -7.65 3.06
C GLN A 11 -10.96 -6.59 4.15
N VAL A 12 -11.57 -6.95 5.29
CA VAL A 12 -11.67 -6.06 6.45
C VAL A 12 -10.28 -5.69 6.97
N TYR A 13 -9.43 -6.67 7.27
CA TYR A 13 -8.09 -6.37 7.80
C TYR A 13 -7.21 -5.54 6.86
N THR A 14 -7.24 -5.82 5.55
CA THR A 14 -6.44 -5.06 4.57
C THR A 14 -6.95 -3.63 4.40
N ARG A 15 -8.27 -3.41 4.45
CA ARG A 15 -8.89 -2.09 4.44
C ARG A 15 -8.52 -1.31 5.70
N ASP A 16 -8.74 -1.89 6.87
CA ASP A 16 -8.51 -1.24 8.15
C ASP A 16 -7.02 -0.90 8.33
N LEU A 17 -6.12 -1.81 7.93
CA LEU A 17 -4.67 -1.53 7.92
C LEU A 17 -4.32 -0.36 7.00
N THR A 18 -4.94 -0.27 5.83
CA THR A 18 -4.68 0.84 4.89
C THR A 18 -5.19 2.17 5.44
N GLU A 19 -6.39 2.16 6.04
CA GLU A 19 -6.99 3.36 6.63
C GLU A 19 -6.18 3.88 7.82
N HIS A 20 -5.88 3.01 8.79
CA HIS A 20 -5.03 3.37 9.91
C HIS A 20 -3.60 3.71 9.47
N GLY A 21 -3.07 2.98 8.49
CA GLY A 21 -1.75 3.22 7.92
C GLY A 21 -1.60 4.63 7.34
N ARG A 22 -2.63 5.16 6.68
CA ARG A 22 -2.59 6.54 6.12
C ARG A 22 -2.54 7.58 7.22
N THR A 23 -3.41 7.44 8.22
CA THR A 23 -3.44 8.33 9.38
C THR A 23 -2.10 8.31 10.12
N LEU A 24 -1.53 7.11 10.31
CA LEU A 24 -0.20 6.93 10.88
C LEU A 24 0.89 7.53 9.99
N GLY A 25 0.83 7.36 8.67
CA GLY A 25 1.79 7.96 7.74
C GLY A 25 1.83 9.48 7.86
N PHE A 26 0.66 10.14 7.93
CA PHE A 26 0.58 11.59 8.13
C PHE A 26 1.10 12.00 9.51
N ALA A 27 0.74 11.27 10.57
CA ALA A 27 1.28 11.49 11.90
C ALA A 27 2.80 11.34 11.95
N GLY A 28 3.36 10.32 11.27
CA GLY A 28 4.80 10.08 11.16
C GLY A 28 5.53 11.23 10.46
N VAL A 29 4.99 11.74 9.36
CA VAL A 29 5.52 12.94 8.70
C VAL A 29 5.46 14.17 9.63
N GLY A 30 4.37 14.32 10.38
CA GLY A 30 4.24 15.38 11.39
C GLY A 30 5.28 15.27 12.51
N ILE A 31 5.57 14.06 12.98
CA ILE A 31 6.63 13.81 13.97
C ILE A 31 7.99 14.16 13.39
N CYS A 32 8.30 13.77 12.14
CA CYS A 32 9.54 14.17 11.46
C CYS A 32 9.71 15.69 11.44
N TRP A 33 8.62 16.43 11.25
CA TRP A 33 8.64 17.89 11.24
C TRP A 33 9.06 18.52 12.57
N LEU A 34 8.82 17.85 13.70
CA LEU A 34 9.26 18.31 15.02
C LEU A 34 10.79 18.29 15.18
N PHE A 35 11.49 17.49 14.37
CA PHE A 35 12.95 17.39 14.39
C PHE A 35 13.64 18.37 13.44
N LYS A 36 12.91 19.32 12.84
CA LYS A 36 13.51 20.35 12.00
C LYS A 36 14.39 21.27 12.84
N ASP A 37 15.59 21.56 12.36
CA ASP A 37 16.42 22.62 12.93
C ASP A 37 16.05 23.98 12.30
N GLY A 38 16.51 25.08 12.93
CA GLY A 38 16.11 26.46 12.59
C GLY A 38 16.35 26.87 11.13
N GLU A 39 17.23 26.19 10.40
CA GLU A 39 17.54 26.45 8.99
C GLU A 39 16.88 25.46 8.01
N PHE A 40 15.78 24.79 8.41
CA PHE A 40 15.11 23.76 7.60
C PHE A 40 15.97 22.53 7.26
N THR A 41 17.08 22.34 7.97
CA THR A 41 17.90 21.15 7.87
C THR A 41 17.31 20.06 8.76
N PHE A 42 17.27 18.83 8.25
CA PHE A 42 16.90 17.65 9.03
C PHE A 42 18.13 16.78 9.26
N PRO A 43 18.21 16.06 10.40
CA PRO A 43 19.17 14.97 10.55
C PRO A 43 18.98 13.94 9.45
N LEU A 44 20.07 13.31 9.02
CA LEU A 44 20.05 12.29 7.96
C LEU A 44 19.00 11.19 8.24
N LEU A 45 18.86 10.75 9.49
CA LEU A 45 17.86 9.74 9.88
C LEU A 45 16.42 10.21 9.64
N VAL A 46 16.12 11.47 9.94
CA VAL A 46 14.79 12.06 9.71
C VAL A 46 14.52 12.18 8.21
N TYR A 47 15.52 12.55 7.40
CA TYR A 47 15.39 12.55 5.95
C TYR A 47 15.09 11.15 5.39
N VAL A 48 15.83 10.12 5.82
CA VAL A 48 15.59 8.74 5.37
C VAL A 48 14.18 8.29 5.77
N SER A 49 13.72 8.64 6.97
CA SER A 49 12.34 8.33 7.37
C SER A 49 11.30 9.09 6.55
N LEU A 50 11.52 10.38 6.25
CA LEU A 50 10.62 11.15 5.39
C LEU A 50 10.54 10.51 4.00
N SER A 51 11.67 10.11 3.42
CA SER A 51 11.72 9.38 2.14
C SER A 51 10.95 8.06 2.22
N ALA A 52 11.01 7.33 3.34
CA ALA A 52 10.23 6.12 3.56
C ALA A 52 8.72 6.41 3.60
N PHE A 53 8.27 7.44 4.33
CA PHE A 53 6.85 7.82 4.36
C PHE A 53 6.34 8.32 2.99
N VAL A 54 7.14 9.08 2.24
CA VAL A 54 6.80 9.48 0.87
C VAL A 54 6.66 8.25 -0.03
N SER A 55 7.60 7.31 0.06
CA SER A 55 7.53 6.04 -0.69
C SER A 55 6.31 5.20 -0.31
N TYR A 56 5.92 5.21 0.97
CA TYR A 56 4.67 4.62 1.45
C TYR A 56 3.45 5.23 0.72
N PHE A 57 3.31 6.55 0.68
CA PHE A 57 2.18 7.22 0.03
C PHE A 57 2.15 6.97 -1.49
N ILE A 58 3.31 6.96 -2.15
CA ILE A 58 3.40 6.60 -3.58
C ILE A 58 2.88 5.18 -3.79
N CYS A 59 3.34 4.22 -2.98
CA CYS A 59 2.86 2.83 -3.08
C CYS A 59 1.37 2.70 -2.76
N ASP A 60 0.86 3.50 -1.82
CA ASP A 60 -0.55 3.50 -1.45
C ASP A 60 -1.47 4.00 -2.57
N ILE A 61 -1.01 4.96 -3.38
CA ILE A 61 -1.70 5.42 -4.60
C ILE A 61 -1.54 4.41 -5.74
N LEU A 62 -0.35 3.83 -5.90
CA LEU A 62 -0.08 2.84 -6.96
C LEU A 62 -0.86 1.54 -6.76
N GLN A 63 -1.09 1.10 -5.52
CA GLN A 63 -1.82 -0.14 -5.25
C GLN A 63 -3.21 -0.21 -5.93
N PRO A 64 -4.15 0.73 -5.69
CA PRO A 64 -5.45 0.70 -6.34
C PRO A 64 -5.35 0.95 -7.85
N LEU A 65 -4.40 1.78 -8.30
CA LEU A 65 -4.18 2.03 -9.73
C LEU A 65 -3.77 0.76 -10.47
N LEU A 66 -2.78 0.03 -9.96
CA LEU A 66 -2.32 -1.24 -10.54
C LEU A 66 -3.39 -2.33 -10.45
N GLY A 67 -4.18 -2.34 -9.38
CA GLY A 67 -5.34 -3.23 -9.26
C GLY A 67 -6.38 -2.98 -10.35
N ALA A 68 -6.75 -1.72 -10.56
CA ALA A 68 -7.70 -1.32 -11.61
C ALA A 68 -7.17 -1.62 -13.02
N LEU A 69 -5.89 -1.31 -13.30
CA LEU A 69 -5.27 -1.59 -14.60
C LEU A 69 -5.17 -3.09 -14.88
N SER A 70 -4.80 -3.89 -13.88
CA SER A 70 -4.69 -5.34 -14.04
C SER A 70 -6.06 -5.98 -14.25
N LEU A 71 -7.07 -5.52 -13.52
CA LEU A 71 -8.45 -5.98 -13.69
C LEU A 71 -9.00 -5.60 -15.07
N LYS A 72 -8.82 -4.34 -15.51
CA LYS A 72 -9.25 -3.89 -16.84
C LYS A 72 -8.67 -4.77 -17.95
N ARG A 73 -7.35 -4.97 -17.95
CA ARG A 73 -6.67 -5.81 -18.96
C ARG A 73 -7.16 -7.26 -18.95
N PHE A 74 -7.47 -7.79 -17.76
CA PHE A 74 -8.02 -9.14 -17.64
C PHE A 74 -9.44 -9.22 -18.20
N THR A 75 -10.30 -8.25 -17.86
CA THR A 75 -11.67 -8.18 -18.38
C THR A 75 -11.69 -8.06 -19.90
N GLU A 76 -10.89 -7.16 -20.48
CA GLU A 76 -10.77 -7.01 -21.95
C GLU A 76 -10.36 -8.33 -22.62
N LYS A 77 -9.39 -9.04 -22.03
CA LYS A 77 -8.92 -10.32 -22.55
C LYS A 77 -9.98 -11.42 -22.49
N GLU A 78 -10.73 -11.54 -21.39
CA GLU A 78 -11.78 -12.56 -21.29
C GLU A 78 -13.01 -12.21 -22.13
N GLU A 79 -13.34 -10.92 -22.28
CA GLU A 79 -14.39 -10.48 -23.22
C GLU A 79 -14.07 -10.87 -24.66
N GLU A 80 -12.83 -10.66 -25.12
CA GLU A 80 -12.38 -11.08 -26.45
C GLU A 80 -12.49 -12.61 -26.61
N ARG A 81 -12.03 -13.36 -25.59
CA ARG A 81 -12.08 -14.83 -25.59
C ARG A 81 -13.52 -15.37 -25.66
N LEU A 82 -14.44 -14.80 -24.90
CA LEU A 82 -15.85 -15.21 -24.89
C LEU A 82 -16.55 -14.85 -26.20
N LYS A 83 -16.29 -13.66 -26.75
CA LYS A 83 -16.78 -13.27 -28.08
C LYS A 83 -16.36 -14.27 -29.16
N THR A 84 -15.10 -14.73 -29.14
CA THR A 84 -14.61 -15.71 -30.13
C THR A 84 -15.17 -17.12 -29.90
N THR A 85 -15.39 -17.54 -28.66
CA THR A 85 -15.76 -18.94 -28.34
C THR A 85 -17.25 -19.18 -28.40
N THR A 86 -18.05 -18.25 -27.87
CA THR A 86 -19.46 -18.51 -27.54
C THR A 86 -20.42 -17.55 -28.24
N ASN A 87 -19.91 -16.49 -28.91
CA ASN A 87 -20.69 -15.37 -29.43
C ASN A 87 -21.59 -14.67 -28.38
N THR A 88 -21.36 -14.92 -27.10
CA THR A 88 -22.07 -14.32 -25.97
C THR A 88 -21.05 -13.70 -25.01
N ILE A 89 -21.45 -12.61 -24.35
CA ILE A 89 -20.63 -11.92 -23.33
C ILE A 89 -20.93 -12.46 -21.92
N GLU A 90 -22.03 -13.20 -21.78
CA GLU A 90 -22.50 -13.72 -20.50
C GLU A 90 -21.86 -15.08 -20.20
N GLY A 91 -21.09 -15.14 -19.11
CA GLY A 91 -20.49 -16.36 -18.58
C GLY A 91 -19.84 -16.10 -17.21
N GLU A 92 -19.78 -17.14 -16.36
CA GLU A 92 -19.02 -17.07 -15.11
C GLU A 92 -17.52 -17.06 -15.43
N ILE A 93 -16.84 -15.96 -15.12
CA ILE A 93 -15.39 -15.82 -15.30
C ILE A 93 -14.70 -16.02 -13.95
N GLU A 94 -13.92 -17.09 -13.82
CA GLU A 94 -13.04 -17.26 -12.68
C GLU A 94 -11.82 -16.33 -12.80
N LYS A 95 -11.69 -15.39 -11.86
CA LYS A 95 -10.56 -14.47 -11.83
C LYS A 95 -9.28 -15.19 -11.36
N PRO A 96 -8.21 -15.22 -12.17
CA PRO A 96 -6.95 -15.84 -11.76
C PRO A 96 -6.23 -14.96 -10.73
N ARG A 97 -5.59 -15.61 -9.75
CA ARG A 97 -4.84 -14.94 -8.67
C ARG A 97 -3.68 -14.06 -9.17
N SER A 98 -3.21 -14.26 -10.39
CA SER A 98 -2.12 -13.47 -10.98
C SER A 98 -2.49 -12.01 -11.20
N VAL A 99 -3.78 -11.71 -11.42
CA VAL A 99 -4.29 -10.34 -11.65
C VAL A 99 -4.06 -9.45 -10.43
N ASP A 100 -4.10 -10.02 -9.23
CA ASP A 100 -3.96 -9.27 -7.98
C ASP A 100 -2.51 -9.13 -7.49
N ARG A 101 -1.56 -9.85 -8.10
CA ARG A 101 -0.14 -9.84 -7.67
C ARG A 101 0.47 -8.43 -7.66
N PRO A 102 0.30 -7.57 -8.67
CA PRO A 102 0.92 -6.24 -8.67
C PRO A 102 0.42 -5.37 -7.52
N ALA A 103 -0.90 -5.36 -7.29
CA ALA A 103 -1.51 -4.62 -6.19
C ALA A 103 -1.06 -5.18 -4.83
N TYR A 104 -0.95 -6.50 -4.70
CA TYR A 104 -0.46 -7.17 -3.49
C TYR A 104 1.00 -6.84 -3.20
N THR A 105 1.88 -6.80 -4.21
CA THR A 105 3.28 -6.38 -4.03
C THR A 105 3.37 -4.94 -3.52
N CYS A 106 2.58 -4.01 -4.07
CA CYS A 106 2.52 -2.64 -3.57
C CYS A 106 2.00 -2.57 -2.12
N PHE A 107 1.04 -3.42 -1.76
CA PHE A 107 0.55 -3.51 -0.38
C PHE A 107 1.62 -3.97 0.61
N LEU A 108 2.47 -4.93 0.22
CA LEU A 108 3.59 -5.36 1.06
C LEU A 108 4.66 -4.27 1.17
N LEU A 109 5.05 -3.68 0.03
CA LEU A 109 6.06 -2.62 0.00
C LEU A 109 5.65 -1.39 0.81
N LYS A 110 4.40 -0.93 0.68
CA LYS A 110 3.92 0.21 1.46
C LYS A 110 3.98 -0.11 2.96
N THR A 111 3.52 -1.29 3.38
CA THR A 111 3.55 -1.70 4.79
C THR A 111 4.99 -1.72 5.31
N ALA A 112 5.95 -2.22 4.52
CA ALA A 112 7.37 -2.22 4.86
C ALA A 112 7.93 -0.79 5.01
N PHE A 113 7.60 0.12 4.08
CA PHE A 113 8.02 1.52 4.17
C PHE A 113 7.45 2.24 5.39
N LEU A 114 6.17 2.01 5.72
CA LEU A 114 5.52 2.59 6.89
C LEU A 114 6.22 2.16 8.19
N VAL A 115 6.42 0.85 8.36
CA VAL A 115 7.11 0.30 9.54
C VAL A 115 8.55 0.82 9.61
N THR A 116 9.27 0.81 8.49
CA THR A 116 10.65 1.29 8.43
C THR A 116 10.75 2.77 8.81
N GLY A 117 9.83 3.62 8.32
CA GLY A 117 9.77 5.03 8.70
C GLY A 117 9.63 5.20 10.21
N PHE A 118 8.64 4.54 10.83
CA PHE A 118 8.45 4.61 12.28
C PHE A 118 9.64 4.09 13.09
N LEU A 119 10.28 3.00 12.67
CA LEU A 119 11.47 2.48 13.34
C LEU A 119 12.62 3.49 13.32
N ILE A 120 12.84 4.16 12.19
CA ILE A 120 13.94 5.14 12.03
C ILE A 120 13.65 6.41 12.84
N VAL A 121 12.43 6.96 12.79
CA VAL A 121 12.07 8.13 13.62
C VAL A 121 12.15 7.78 15.11
N GLY A 122 11.66 6.60 15.49
CA GLY A 122 11.73 6.14 16.88
C GLY A 122 13.16 6.02 17.38
N ALA A 123 14.07 5.50 16.54
CA ALA A 123 15.50 5.44 16.86
C ALA A 123 16.13 6.82 17.03
N GLU A 124 15.80 7.79 16.16
CA GLU A 124 16.28 9.17 16.28
C GLU A 124 15.73 9.87 17.53
N LEU A 125 14.44 9.66 17.85
CA LEU A 125 13.83 10.19 19.07
C LEU A 125 14.53 9.63 20.32
N ALA A 126 14.74 8.32 20.37
CA ALA A 126 15.47 7.69 21.47
C ALA A 126 16.90 8.24 21.56
N ARG A 127 17.61 8.35 20.44
CA ARG A 127 18.96 8.92 20.42
C ARG A 127 19.01 10.31 21.05
N ARG A 128 18.05 11.18 20.75
CA ARG A 128 17.97 12.55 21.30
C ARG A 128 17.56 12.62 22.78
N LEU A 129 16.75 11.67 23.26
CA LEU A 129 16.34 11.64 24.67
C LEU A 129 17.47 11.21 25.62
N TRP A 130 18.45 10.46 25.11
CA TRP A 130 19.59 9.95 25.87
C TRP A 130 20.85 10.83 25.77
N THR A 131 20.86 11.85 24.91
CA THR A 131 21.94 12.85 24.78
C THR A 131 21.54 14.15 25.45
#